data_AF-R5ZW56-F1
#
_entry.id   AF-R5ZW56-F1
#
_cell.length_a   1.000
_cell.length_b   1.000
_cell.length_c   1.000
_cell.angle_alpha   90.00
_cell.angle_beta   90.00
_cell.angle_gamma   90.00
#
_symmetry.space_group_name_H-M   'P 1'
#
loop_
_entity.id
_entity.type
_entity.pdbx_description
1 polymer ?
#
loop_
_entity_poly.entity_id
_entity_poly.type
_entity_poly.pdbx_seq_one_letter_code
_entity_poly.pdbx_strand_id
1 'polypeptide(L)'
;MSDKLIQYSDALRDFVKIHEQIMAKKQKDILEGKYINVFTLWNEFTGITEPIHSRILQFILSPHTMHGQENRFINLLLKRINVNYGENDEWISTAETGRVDVMLKRYNPHSVIIIENKSNWAGDQPNQLYRYWLENIHRSDNDLLPEFYSKHQEYKIVYLVPNKYKNISDDSLHRPTYLSETMPEHLPITPIVWSFEEEVSDWLDDCISSLPEENTPLRNLLSQYKEYCKTL
;
A
#
# COMPACT_ATOMS: atom_id res chain seq x y z
N MET A 1 21.78 -38.19 -21.06
CA MET A 1 21.62 -36.73 -21.20
C MET A 1 20.35 -36.41 -22.00
N SER A 2 19.24 -37.14 -21.83
CA SER A 2 18.00 -36.97 -22.63
C SER A 2 16.81 -36.49 -21.80
N ASP A 3 16.61 -37.02 -20.59
CA ASP A 3 15.31 -36.85 -19.90
C ASP A 3 15.11 -35.45 -19.31
N LYS A 4 16.19 -34.83 -18.80
CA LYS A 4 16.13 -33.44 -18.33
C LYS A 4 15.84 -32.45 -19.46
N LEU A 5 16.41 -32.66 -20.65
CA LEU A 5 16.18 -31.79 -21.81
C LEU A 5 14.74 -31.90 -22.32
N ILE A 6 14.17 -33.12 -22.33
CA ILE A 6 12.76 -33.34 -22.64
C ILE A 6 11.88 -32.66 -21.60
N GLN A 7 12.17 -32.84 -20.31
CA GLN A 7 11.43 -32.21 -19.22
C GLN A 7 11.45 -30.67 -19.31
N TYR A 8 12.59 -30.06 -19.62
CA TYR A 8 12.68 -28.61 -19.83
C TYR A 8 11.89 -28.15 -21.06
N SER A 9 11.95 -28.91 -22.15
CA SER A 9 11.19 -28.63 -23.37
C SER A 9 9.69 -28.67 -23.13
N ASP A 10 9.21 -29.66 -22.37
CA ASP A 10 7.80 -29.79 -22.04
C ASP A 10 7.33 -28.67 -21.10
N ALA A 11 8.13 -28.34 -20.08
CA ALA A 11 7.84 -27.20 -19.19
C ALA A 11 7.74 -25.86 -19.95
N LEU A 12 8.62 -25.63 -20.94
CA LEU A 12 8.57 -24.44 -21.79
C LEU A 12 7.31 -24.41 -22.66
N ARG A 13 6.90 -25.55 -23.22
CA ARG A 13 5.65 -25.65 -24.01
C ARG A 13 4.43 -25.36 -23.15
N ASP A 14 4.39 -25.88 -21.93
CA ASP A 14 3.29 -25.63 -21.00
C ASP A 14 3.25 -24.15 -20.60
N PHE A 15 4.41 -23.53 -20.34
CA PHE A 15 4.50 -22.09 -20.10
C PHE A 15 3.95 -21.26 -21.27
N VAL A 16 4.33 -21.59 -22.50
CA VAL A 16 3.83 -20.89 -23.71
C VAL A 16 2.32 -21.03 -23.82
N LYS A 17 1.75 -22.24 -23.63
CA LYS A 17 0.30 -22.45 -23.66
C LYS A 17 -0.43 -21.65 -22.59
N ILE A 18 0.09 -21.64 -21.36
CA ILE A 18 -0.47 -20.85 -20.26
C ILE A 18 -0.45 -19.36 -20.61
N HIS A 19 0.67 -18.88 -21.16
CA HIS A 19 0.81 -17.50 -21.60
C HIS A 19 -0.21 -17.14 -22.69
N GLU A 20 -0.36 -17.97 -23.72
CA GLU A 20 -1.37 -17.78 -24.78
C GLU A 20 -2.79 -17.71 -24.21
N GLN A 21 -3.13 -18.59 -23.26
CA GLN A 21 -4.44 -18.58 -22.59
C GLN A 21 -4.66 -17.31 -21.77
N ILE A 22 -3.64 -16.86 -21.03
CA ILE A 22 -3.69 -15.59 -20.28
C ILE A 22 -3.91 -14.41 -21.23
N MET A 23 -3.18 -14.36 -22.34
CA MET A 23 -3.29 -13.28 -23.32
C MET A 23 -4.65 -13.29 -24.03
N ALA A 24 -5.17 -14.46 -24.41
CA ALA A 24 -6.50 -14.60 -25.01
C ALA A 24 -7.61 -14.17 -24.04
N LYS A 25 -7.50 -14.56 -22.76
CA LYS A 25 -8.43 -14.11 -21.71
C LYS A 25 -8.36 -12.60 -21.54
N LYS A 26 -7.17 -12.03 -21.43
CA LYS A 26 -6.96 -10.57 -21.29
C LYS A 26 -7.58 -9.82 -22.48
N GLN A 27 -7.37 -10.30 -23.71
CA GLN A 27 -7.96 -9.69 -24.91
C GLN A 27 -9.49 -9.76 -24.89
N LYS A 28 -10.06 -10.90 -24.48
CA LYS A 28 -11.51 -11.05 -24.32
C LYS A 28 -12.05 -10.08 -23.27
N ASP A 29 -11.40 -10.00 -22.11
CA ASP A 29 -11.80 -9.12 -21.01
C ASP A 29 -11.71 -7.63 -21.42
N ILE A 30 -10.73 -7.25 -22.26
CA ILE A 30 -10.66 -5.92 -22.88
C ILE A 30 -11.86 -5.67 -23.81
N LEU A 31 -12.18 -6.61 -24.70
CA LEU A 31 -13.31 -6.47 -25.64
C LEU A 31 -14.67 -6.39 -24.92
N GLU A 32 -14.80 -7.06 -23.78
CA GLU A 32 -15.97 -7.00 -22.91
C GLU A 32 -15.98 -5.76 -22.00
N GLY A 33 -14.96 -4.89 -22.07
CA GLY A 33 -14.88 -3.66 -21.30
C GLY A 33 -14.62 -3.86 -19.81
N LYS A 34 -14.13 -5.03 -19.37
CA LYS A 34 -14.00 -5.36 -17.94
C LYS A 34 -12.95 -4.55 -17.19
N TYR A 35 -12.03 -3.92 -17.91
CA TYR A 35 -10.98 -3.08 -17.31
C TYR A 35 -11.33 -1.60 -17.30
N ILE A 36 -12.49 -1.19 -17.83
CA ILE A 36 -12.87 0.22 -17.85
C ILE A 36 -13.25 0.68 -16.44
N ASN A 37 -12.56 1.70 -15.97
CA ASN A 37 -12.95 2.46 -14.78
C ASN A 37 -12.58 3.94 -14.91
N VAL A 38 -13.15 4.78 -14.05
CA VAL A 38 -12.93 6.23 -14.11
C VAL A 38 -11.45 6.63 -14.04
N PHE A 39 -10.61 5.88 -13.32
CA PHE A 39 -9.18 6.16 -13.19
C PHE A 39 -8.41 5.76 -14.45
N THR A 40 -8.74 4.63 -15.08
CA THR A 40 -8.14 4.27 -16.39
C THR A 40 -8.48 5.28 -17.48
N LEU A 41 -9.73 5.78 -17.49
CA LEU A 41 -10.14 6.85 -18.42
C LEU A 41 -9.40 8.16 -18.11
N TRP A 42 -9.26 8.51 -16.83
CA TRP A 42 -8.50 9.68 -16.41
C TRP A 42 -7.04 9.61 -16.89
N ASN A 43 -6.38 8.48 -16.70
CA ASN A 43 -5.00 8.28 -17.13
C ASN A 43 -4.86 8.41 -18.65
N GLU A 44 -5.79 7.82 -19.41
CA GLU A 44 -5.82 7.93 -20.87
C GLU A 44 -5.96 9.39 -21.33
N PHE A 45 -6.81 10.19 -20.67
CA PHE A 45 -7.03 11.58 -21.04
C PHE A 45 -5.91 12.53 -20.59
N THR A 46 -5.22 12.22 -19.50
CA THR A 46 -4.26 13.15 -18.86
C THR A 46 -2.80 12.76 -19.05
N GLY A 47 -2.52 11.50 -19.38
CA GLY A 47 -1.15 10.96 -19.46
C GLY A 47 -0.44 10.85 -18.10
N ILE A 48 -1.15 11.03 -16.98
CA ILE A 48 -0.58 10.95 -15.62
C ILE A 48 -0.71 9.52 -15.11
N THR A 49 0.41 8.85 -14.82
CA THR A 49 0.42 7.45 -14.34
C THR A 49 0.89 7.30 -12.90
N GLU A 50 1.75 8.20 -12.40
CA GLU A 50 2.35 8.14 -11.05
C GLU A 50 2.38 9.58 -10.51
N PRO A 51 1.86 9.90 -9.29
CA PRO A 51 1.56 9.05 -8.14
C PRO A 51 0.05 8.94 -7.84
N ILE A 52 -0.74 8.35 -8.76
CA ILE A 52 -2.21 8.39 -8.63
C ILE A 52 -2.73 7.56 -7.44
N HIS A 53 -2.16 6.38 -7.17
CA HIS A 53 -2.59 5.53 -6.06
C HIS A 53 -2.36 6.21 -4.70
N SER A 54 -1.20 6.82 -4.48
CA SER A 54 -0.89 7.56 -3.25
C SER A 54 -1.88 8.71 -3.03
N ARG A 55 -2.24 9.43 -4.10
CA ARG A 55 -3.24 10.52 -4.04
C ARG A 55 -4.66 10.02 -3.76
N ILE A 56 -5.07 8.89 -4.34
CA ILE A 56 -6.38 8.30 -4.07
C ILE A 56 -6.44 7.80 -2.62
N LEU A 57 -5.40 7.11 -2.15
CA LEU A 57 -5.30 6.66 -0.76
C LEU A 57 -5.36 7.83 0.21
N GLN A 58 -4.60 8.90 -0.07
CA GLN A 58 -4.66 10.13 0.73
C GLN A 58 -6.07 10.70 0.77
N PHE A 59 -6.73 10.80 -0.38
CA PHE A 59 -8.10 11.31 -0.46
C PHE A 59 -9.04 10.52 0.44
N ILE A 60 -9.02 9.18 0.36
CA ILE A 60 -9.86 8.29 1.18
C ILE A 60 -9.49 8.39 2.67
N LEU A 61 -8.20 8.56 2.98
CA LEU A 61 -7.66 8.61 4.34
C LEU A 61 -7.58 10.04 4.91
N SER A 62 -8.30 11.01 4.33
CA SER A 62 -8.27 12.40 4.81
C SER A 62 -9.63 12.79 5.38
N PRO A 63 -9.73 13.08 6.69
CA PRO A 63 -11.02 13.17 7.35
C PRO A 63 -11.85 14.39 6.92
N HIS A 64 -11.19 15.44 6.44
CA HIS A 64 -11.81 16.70 6.03
C HIS A 64 -11.79 16.93 4.52
N THR A 65 -12.12 15.90 3.74
CA THR A 65 -12.26 16.03 2.27
C THR A 65 -13.71 15.86 1.82
N MET A 66 -13.94 16.04 0.51
CA MET A 66 -15.28 15.99 -0.10
C MET A 66 -15.99 14.63 0.01
N HIS A 67 -15.33 13.54 0.44
CA HIS A 67 -16.05 12.28 0.70
C HIS A 67 -16.91 12.33 1.98
N GLY A 68 -16.67 13.29 2.88
CA GLY A 68 -17.55 13.58 4.02
C GLY A 68 -17.74 12.42 5.01
N GLN A 69 -16.72 11.58 5.20
CA GLN A 69 -16.79 10.41 6.10
C GLN A 69 -16.01 10.60 7.41
N GLU A 70 -15.49 11.80 7.67
CA GLU A 70 -14.66 12.08 8.84
C GLU A 70 -13.57 11.00 9.01
N ASN A 71 -13.37 10.49 10.22
CA ASN A 71 -12.36 9.46 10.50
C ASN A 71 -12.79 8.04 10.10
N ARG A 72 -14.00 7.80 9.58
CA ARG A 72 -14.55 6.44 9.42
C ARG A 72 -13.60 5.52 8.65
N PHE A 73 -13.06 5.97 7.51
CA PHE A 73 -12.17 5.15 6.69
C PHE A 73 -10.79 4.96 7.31
N ILE A 74 -10.27 5.96 8.01
CA ILE A 74 -9.04 5.87 8.79
C ILE A 74 -9.23 4.86 9.92
N ASN A 75 -10.31 4.92 10.68
CA ASN A 75 -10.62 4.02 11.78
C ASN A 75 -10.68 2.56 11.30
N LEU A 76 -11.27 2.30 10.14
CA LEU A 76 -11.28 0.98 9.52
C LEU A 76 -9.87 0.50 9.13
N LEU A 77 -9.03 1.38 8.59
CA LEU A 77 -7.62 1.07 8.30
C LEU A 77 -6.88 0.72 9.60
N LEU A 78 -6.94 1.62 10.59
CA LEU A 78 -6.24 1.50 11.87
C LEU A 78 -6.63 0.21 12.61
N LYS A 79 -7.91 -0.15 12.57
CA LYS A 79 -8.41 -1.43 13.09
C LYS A 79 -7.71 -2.62 12.46
N ARG A 80 -7.56 -2.64 11.13
CA ARG A 80 -6.91 -3.75 10.40
C ARG A 80 -5.41 -3.85 10.67
N ILE A 81 -4.72 -2.73 10.88
CA ILE A 81 -3.29 -2.70 11.23
C ILE A 81 -3.03 -2.71 12.75
N ASN A 82 -4.06 -2.99 13.55
CA ASN A 82 -4.01 -3.11 15.01
C ASN A 82 -3.46 -1.86 15.73
N VAL A 83 -3.88 -0.67 15.29
CA VAL A 83 -3.58 0.61 15.94
C VAL A 83 -4.79 1.03 16.77
N ASN A 84 -4.60 1.35 18.04
CA ASN A 84 -5.67 1.91 18.88
C ASN A 84 -6.07 3.30 18.37
N TYR A 85 -7.37 3.58 18.33
CA TYR A 85 -7.92 4.88 17.93
C TYR A 85 -9.17 5.24 18.73
N GLY A 86 -9.35 6.53 18.97
CA GLY A 86 -10.63 7.12 19.33
C GLY A 86 -11.41 7.50 18.07
N GLU A 87 -12.73 7.35 18.10
CA GLU A 87 -13.58 7.63 16.93
C GLU A 87 -13.39 9.06 16.40
N ASN A 88 -13.13 10.00 17.30
CA ASN A 88 -12.98 11.43 17.01
C ASN A 88 -11.53 11.93 17.12
N ASP A 89 -10.53 11.03 17.07
CA ASP A 89 -9.12 11.44 17.11
C ASP A 89 -8.79 12.36 15.91
N GLU A 90 -8.09 13.46 16.15
CA GLU A 90 -7.68 14.37 15.06
C GLU A 90 -6.49 13.79 14.29
N TRP A 91 -6.78 13.13 13.17
CA TRP A 91 -5.78 12.61 12.25
C TRP A 91 -5.48 13.60 11.12
N ILE A 92 -4.19 13.78 10.84
CA ILE A 92 -3.68 14.53 9.69
C ILE A 92 -3.15 13.53 8.69
N SER A 93 -3.64 13.63 7.45
CA SER A 93 -3.19 12.82 6.32
C SER A 93 -2.48 13.68 5.28
N THR A 94 -1.26 13.27 4.94
CA THR A 94 -0.43 13.94 3.93
C THR A 94 0.00 12.93 2.89
N ALA A 95 0.03 13.31 1.62
CA ALA A 95 0.71 12.57 0.56
C ALA A 95 1.80 13.39 -0.08
N GLU A 96 2.82 12.72 -0.60
CA GLU A 96 3.93 13.31 -1.34
C GLU A 96 4.63 14.46 -0.57
N THR A 97 4.56 14.42 0.77
CA THR A 97 5.20 15.42 1.63
C THR A 97 6.56 14.91 2.04
N GLY A 98 7.60 15.46 1.43
CA GLY A 98 8.95 14.91 1.53
C GLY A 98 9.11 13.72 0.59
N ARG A 99 9.56 12.57 1.12
CA ARG A 99 9.76 11.33 0.34
C ARG A 99 8.72 10.25 0.61
N VAL A 100 7.78 10.47 1.53
CA VAL A 100 6.78 9.47 1.94
C VAL A 100 5.52 9.60 1.08
N ASP A 101 5.04 8.48 0.54
CA ASP A 101 3.87 8.44 -0.33
C ASP A 101 2.58 8.87 0.38
N VAL A 102 2.24 8.25 1.52
CA VAL A 102 1.14 8.66 2.40
C VAL A 102 1.55 8.53 3.86
N MET A 103 1.15 9.48 4.70
CA MET A 103 1.45 9.49 6.12
C MET A 103 0.25 9.97 6.92
N LEU A 104 -0.10 9.23 7.97
CA LEU A 104 -1.10 9.59 8.96
C LEU A 104 -0.41 9.95 10.28
N LYS A 105 -0.76 11.10 10.83
CA LYS A 105 -0.25 11.59 12.12
C LYS A 105 -1.40 12.00 13.02
N ARG A 106 -1.31 11.66 14.31
CA ARG A 106 -2.11 12.31 15.36
C ARG A 106 -1.18 12.74 16.48
N TYR A 107 -1.51 13.82 17.16
CA TYR A 107 -0.64 14.38 18.20
C TYR A 107 -0.90 13.82 19.59
N ASN A 108 -2.13 13.37 19.88
CA ASN A 108 -2.50 12.85 21.19
C ASN A 108 -3.42 11.61 21.09
N PRO A 109 -2.95 10.42 21.49
CA PRO A 109 -1.55 10.11 21.78
C PRO A 109 -0.69 10.27 20.51
N HIS A 110 0.58 10.67 20.64
CA HIS A 110 1.45 10.84 19.47
C HIS A 110 1.51 9.52 18.67
N SER A 111 1.22 9.57 17.37
CA SER A 111 1.17 8.37 16.52
C SER A 111 1.56 8.71 15.10
N VAL A 112 2.24 7.79 14.44
CA VAL A 112 2.73 7.96 13.07
C VAL A 112 2.57 6.65 12.32
N ILE A 113 1.77 6.69 11.27
CA ILE A 113 1.57 5.59 10.32
C ILE A 113 2.14 6.06 8.99
N ILE A 114 3.18 5.39 8.51
CA ILE A 114 3.74 5.60 7.18
C ILE A 114 3.15 4.54 6.25
N ILE A 115 2.73 4.95 5.06
CA ILE A 115 2.29 4.07 3.99
C ILE A 115 3.20 4.34 2.79
N GLU A 116 4.02 3.35 2.43
CA GLU A 116 4.85 3.37 1.22
C GLU A 116 4.15 2.52 0.15
N ASN A 117 4.02 3.06 -1.06
CA ASN A 117 3.26 2.49 -2.15
C ASN A 117 4.17 2.05 -3.31
N LYS A 118 4.16 0.76 -3.61
CA LYS A 118 4.88 0.16 -4.74
C LYS A 118 3.96 -0.37 -5.84
N SER A 119 2.76 0.21 -6.00
CA SER A 119 1.78 -0.20 -7.03
C SER A 119 2.38 -0.29 -8.44
N ASN A 120 3.39 0.50 -8.75
CA ASN A 120 4.05 0.55 -10.06
C ASN A 120 5.21 -0.43 -10.26
N TRP A 121 5.40 -1.40 -9.35
CA TRP A 121 6.56 -2.31 -9.38
C TRP A 121 7.93 -1.61 -9.27
N ALA A 122 7.97 -0.38 -8.75
CA ALA A 122 9.22 0.32 -8.53
C ALA A 122 10.14 -0.51 -7.61
N GLY A 123 11.43 -0.51 -7.97
CA GLY A 123 12.48 -1.06 -7.12
C GLY A 123 12.53 -0.30 -5.78
N ASP A 124 12.96 -1.00 -4.74
CA ASP A 124 13.19 -0.37 -3.44
C ASP A 124 14.42 0.52 -3.50
N GLN A 125 14.28 1.74 -3.00
CA GLN A 125 15.44 2.61 -2.83
C GLN A 125 16.26 2.12 -1.63
N PRO A 126 17.60 2.18 -1.69
CA PRO A 126 18.45 1.78 -0.58
C PRO A 126 18.09 2.54 0.71
N ASN A 127 18.02 1.83 1.84
CA ASN A 127 17.74 2.34 3.19
C ASN A 127 16.43 3.17 3.30
N GLN A 128 15.47 2.98 2.40
CA GLN A 128 14.29 3.86 2.29
C GLN A 128 13.41 3.80 3.53
N LEU A 129 12.98 2.61 3.95
CA LEU A 129 12.12 2.47 5.13
C LEU A 129 12.86 2.85 6.41
N TYR A 130 14.18 2.58 6.48
CA TYR A 130 15.01 3.04 7.59
C TYR A 130 15.00 4.56 7.72
N ARG A 131 15.17 5.30 6.63
CA ARG A 131 15.11 6.77 6.65
C ARG A 131 13.75 7.28 7.10
N TYR A 132 12.65 6.68 6.62
CA TYR A 132 11.32 7.12 7.02
C TYR A 132 11.08 6.95 8.51
N TRP A 133 11.49 5.81 9.07
CA TRP A 133 11.47 5.57 10.50
C TRP A 133 12.27 6.63 11.25
N LEU A 134 13.53 6.85 10.84
CA LEU A 134 14.42 7.80 11.50
C LEU A 134 13.88 9.24 11.48
N GLU A 135 13.32 9.67 10.34
CA GLU A 135 12.86 11.05 10.15
C GLU A 135 11.49 11.30 10.81
N ASN A 136 10.61 10.30 10.86
CA ASN A 136 9.22 10.51 11.24
C ASN A 136 8.78 9.82 12.54
N ILE A 137 9.38 8.67 12.89
CA ILE A 137 8.97 7.83 14.03
C ILE A 137 9.98 7.93 15.19
N HIS A 138 11.28 7.83 14.92
CA HIS A 138 12.33 7.87 15.94
C HIS A 138 12.28 9.19 16.74
N ARG A 139 12.36 9.06 18.06
CA ARG A 139 12.30 10.18 19.03
C ARG A 139 13.26 9.99 20.21
N SER A 140 13.64 8.77 20.56
CA SER A 140 14.47 8.51 21.73
C SER A 140 15.22 7.17 21.64
N ASP A 141 16.23 7.00 22.49
CA ASP A 141 17.02 5.75 22.55
C ASP A 141 16.19 4.49 22.84
N ASN A 142 15.03 4.64 23.51
CA ASN A 142 14.14 3.51 23.80
C ASN A 142 13.57 2.86 22.53
N ASP A 143 13.37 3.66 21.48
CA ASP A 143 12.72 3.22 20.25
C ASP A 143 13.72 2.66 19.22
N LEU A 144 14.99 2.53 19.60
CA LEU A 144 16.02 1.80 18.85
C LEU A 144 15.84 0.27 18.95
N LEU A 145 15.06 -0.19 19.93
CA LEU A 145 14.86 -1.61 20.24
C LEU A 145 13.52 -2.13 19.69
N PRO A 146 13.47 -3.30 19.03
CA PRO A 146 12.21 -3.88 18.53
C PRO A 146 11.14 -4.09 19.61
N GLU A 147 11.55 -4.35 20.86
CA GLU A 147 10.63 -4.54 22.00
C GLU A 147 9.78 -3.30 22.27
N PHE A 148 10.26 -2.10 21.93
CA PHE A 148 9.47 -0.87 22.00
C PHE A 148 8.24 -0.96 21.10
N TYR A 149 8.40 -1.27 19.81
CA TYR A 149 7.29 -1.35 18.86
C TYR A 149 6.33 -2.49 19.12
N SER A 150 6.77 -3.54 19.82
CA SER A 150 5.86 -4.60 20.28
C SER A 150 4.80 -4.08 21.27
N LYS A 151 5.13 -3.04 22.05
CA LYS A 151 4.25 -2.41 23.05
C LYS A 151 3.62 -1.11 22.55
N HIS A 152 4.20 -0.51 21.51
CA HIS A 152 3.78 0.77 20.93
C HIS A 152 3.19 0.58 19.54
N GLN A 153 1.94 0.10 19.50
CA GLN A 153 1.22 -0.18 18.26
C GLN A 153 0.84 1.09 17.48
N GLU A 154 0.98 2.27 18.08
CA GLU A 154 0.70 3.56 17.48
C GLU A 154 1.73 4.04 16.44
N TYR A 155 2.80 3.28 16.26
CA TYR A 155 3.79 3.48 15.20
C TYR A 155 3.74 2.30 14.23
N LYS A 156 3.55 2.57 12.94
CA LYS A 156 3.49 1.54 11.89
C LYS A 156 4.11 2.03 10.60
N ILE A 157 4.66 1.09 9.85
CA ILE A 157 5.00 1.24 8.44
C ILE A 157 4.19 0.20 7.69
N VAL A 158 3.34 0.64 6.77
CA VAL A 158 2.56 -0.20 5.87
C VAL A 158 3.21 -0.10 4.50
N TYR A 159 3.67 -1.23 3.96
CA TYR A 159 4.30 -1.32 2.66
C TYR A 159 3.33 -1.97 1.69
N LEU A 160 2.75 -1.16 0.80
CA LEU A 160 1.76 -1.59 -0.18
C LEU A 160 2.45 -2.15 -1.43
N VAL A 161 2.09 -3.37 -1.80
CA VAL A 161 2.62 -4.07 -2.96
C VAL A 161 1.53 -4.35 -4.01
N PRO A 162 1.88 -4.43 -5.30
CA PRO A 162 0.91 -4.79 -6.35
C PRO A 162 0.19 -6.09 -6.03
N ASN A 163 0.95 -7.10 -5.63
CA ASN A 163 0.49 -8.43 -5.22
C ASN A 163 1.53 -9.10 -4.32
N LYS A 164 1.20 -10.31 -3.84
CA LYS A 164 2.02 -11.10 -2.91
C LYS A 164 3.43 -11.49 -3.39
N TYR A 165 3.78 -11.27 -4.66
CA TYR A 165 5.08 -11.65 -5.21
C TYR A 165 6.15 -10.56 -5.03
N LYS A 166 5.75 -9.31 -4.81
CA LYS A 166 6.69 -8.22 -4.49
C LYS A 166 6.96 -8.25 -2.99
N ASN A 167 8.25 -8.29 -2.65
CA ASN A 167 8.73 -8.22 -1.28
C ASN A 167 9.51 -6.93 -1.06
N ILE A 168 9.65 -6.53 0.21
CA ILE A 168 10.56 -5.47 0.63
C ILE A 168 11.99 -5.95 0.40
N SER A 169 12.83 -5.13 -0.25
CA SER A 169 14.26 -5.41 -0.30
C SER A 169 14.91 -5.24 1.06
N ASP A 170 15.83 -6.16 1.39
CA ASP A 170 16.59 -6.12 2.63
C ASP A 170 17.41 -4.81 2.76
N ASP A 171 17.95 -4.32 1.64
CA ASP A 171 18.67 -3.04 1.56
C ASP A 171 17.80 -1.83 1.97
N SER A 172 16.48 -1.89 1.78
CA SER A 172 15.56 -0.83 2.24
C SER A 172 15.47 -0.73 3.77
N LEU A 173 15.73 -1.85 4.45
CA LEU A 173 15.63 -2.01 5.90
C LEU A 173 16.95 -1.74 6.62
N HIS A 174 18.06 -1.67 5.90
CA HIS A 174 19.38 -1.46 6.49
C HIS A 174 19.62 0.01 6.86
N ARG A 175 20.48 0.19 7.86
CA ARG A 175 21.00 1.49 8.29
C ARG A 175 21.90 2.07 7.20
N PRO A 176 21.69 3.35 6.80
CA PRO A 176 22.64 4.05 5.95
C PRO A 176 24.06 4.09 6.53
N THR A 177 25.07 3.90 5.68
CA THR A 177 26.49 3.84 6.08
C THR A 177 27.04 5.12 6.72
N TYR A 178 26.36 6.25 6.53
CA TYR A 178 26.75 7.54 7.12
C TYR A 178 26.23 7.74 8.55
N LEU A 179 25.38 6.84 9.07
CA LEU A 179 24.86 6.92 10.44
C LEU A 179 25.78 6.22 11.44
N SER A 180 25.71 6.68 12.70
CA SER A 180 26.48 6.13 13.82
C SER A 180 26.24 4.63 14.02
N GLU A 181 27.28 3.91 14.44
CA GLU A 181 27.21 2.50 14.82
C GLU A 181 26.28 2.23 16.01
N THR A 182 25.98 3.26 16.81
CA THR A 182 25.03 3.20 17.93
C THR A 182 23.57 3.03 17.47
N MET A 183 23.27 3.37 16.22
CA MET A 183 21.94 3.15 15.64
C MET A 183 21.78 1.67 15.24
N PRO A 184 20.58 1.09 15.29
CA PRO A 184 20.38 -0.31 14.94
C PRO A 184 20.78 -0.58 13.47
N GLU A 185 21.40 -1.73 13.21
CA GLU A 185 21.83 -2.11 11.85
C GLU A 185 20.64 -2.32 10.91
N HIS A 186 19.56 -2.90 11.44
CA HIS A 186 18.29 -3.09 10.75
C HIS A 186 17.20 -2.22 11.37
N LEU A 187 16.20 -1.89 10.57
CA LEU A 187 15.00 -1.20 10.99
C LEU A 187 14.35 -1.88 12.21
N PRO A 188 14.21 -1.20 13.37
CA PRO A 188 13.71 -1.83 14.59
C PRO A 188 12.19 -2.04 14.58
N ILE A 189 11.46 -1.38 13.67
CA ILE A 189 10.03 -1.57 13.47
C ILE A 189 9.79 -2.53 12.28
N THR A 190 9.05 -3.62 12.51
CA THR A 190 8.68 -4.55 11.43
C THR A 190 7.59 -3.95 10.55
N PRO A 191 7.84 -3.74 9.24
CA PRO A 191 6.80 -3.26 8.34
C PRO A 191 5.69 -4.28 8.14
N ILE A 192 4.46 -3.80 7.99
CA ILE A 192 3.30 -4.59 7.57
C ILE A 192 3.28 -4.59 6.04
N VAL A 193 3.30 -5.76 5.42
CA VAL A 193 3.16 -5.88 3.96
C VAL A 193 1.71 -6.12 3.63
N TRP A 194 1.12 -5.26 2.82
CA TRP A 194 -0.25 -5.37 2.32
C TRP A 194 -0.23 -5.35 0.79
N SER A 195 -1.02 -6.19 0.17
CA SER A 195 -1.23 -6.19 -1.27
C SER A 195 -2.47 -5.38 -1.66
N PHE A 196 -2.44 -4.82 -2.87
CA PHE A 196 -3.63 -4.21 -3.45
C PHE A 196 -4.72 -5.24 -3.78
N GLU A 197 -4.31 -6.47 -4.11
CA GLU A 197 -5.21 -7.58 -4.46
C GLU A 197 -6.02 -8.09 -3.25
N GLU A 198 -5.39 -8.21 -2.08
CA GLU A 198 -6.01 -8.81 -0.90
C GLU A 198 -6.34 -7.74 0.15
N GLU A 199 -5.36 -7.23 0.90
CA GLU A 199 -5.61 -6.44 2.10
C GLU A 199 -6.24 -5.07 1.82
N VAL A 200 -5.81 -4.36 0.77
CA VAL A 200 -6.43 -3.08 0.37
C VAL A 200 -7.84 -3.33 -0.15
N SER A 201 -8.04 -4.39 -0.94
CA SER A 201 -9.36 -4.77 -1.45
C SER A 201 -10.35 -5.03 -0.31
N ASP A 202 -9.93 -5.77 0.71
CA ASP A 202 -10.75 -6.06 1.89
C ASP A 202 -11.03 -4.81 2.72
N TRP A 203 -10.04 -3.92 2.88
CA TRP A 203 -10.26 -2.63 3.54
C TRP A 203 -11.25 -1.75 2.77
N LEU A 204 -11.20 -1.75 1.44
CA LEU A 204 -12.17 -1.04 0.60
C LEU A 204 -13.58 -1.63 0.74
N ASP A 205 -13.70 -2.96 0.88
CA ASP A 205 -15.00 -3.61 1.17
C ASP A 205 -15.57 -3.19 2.51
N ASP A 206 -14.74 -3.07 3.55
CA ASP A 206 -15.17 -2.52 4.84
C ASP A 206 -15.64 -1.07 4.68
N CYS A 207 -14.90 -0.26 3.92
CA CYS A 207 -15.27 1.13 3.66
C CYS A 207 -16.64 1.19 2.96
N ILE A 208 -16.85 0.41 1.89
CA ILE A 208 -18.12 0.34 1.16
C ILE A 208 -19.26 -0.15 2.08
N SER A 209 -19.02 -1.19 2.88
CA SER A 209 -20.00 -1.78 3.78
C SER A 209 -20.39 -0.83 4.92
N SER A 210 -19.48 0.06 5.32
CA SER A 210 -19.73 1.06 6.36
C SER A 210 -20.61 2.23 5.88
N LEU A 211 -20.81 2.39 4.57
CA LEU A 211 -21.61 3.47 4.02
C LEU A 211 -23.11 3.13 4.03
N PRO A 212 -24.00 4.12 4.18
CA PRO A 212 -25.42 3.95 3.87
C PRO A 212 -25.63 3.48 2.42
N GLU A 213 -26.70 2.74 2.15
CA GLU A 213 -26.99 2.20 0.81
C GLU A 213 -27.23 3.31 -0.21
N GLU A 214 -27.82 4.43 0.24
CA GLU A 214 -28.13 5.61 -0.56
C GLU A 214 -26.91 6.44 -0.98
N ASN A 215 -25.73 6.21 -0.37
CA ASN A 215 -24.49 6.89 -0.76
C ASN A 215 -23.85 6.24 -2.01
N THR A 216 -24.68 6.04 -3.04
CA THR A 216 -24.31 5.45 -4.33
C THR A 216 -23.06 6.09 -4.94
N PRO A 217 -22.86 7.43 -4.93
CA PRO A 217 -21.68 8.03 -5.54
C PRO A 217 -20.36 7.56 -4.91
N LEU A 218 -20.27 7.57 -3.58
CA LEU A 218 -19.03 7.18 -2.89
C LEU A 218 -18.80 5.66 -2.95
N ARG A 219 -19.87 4.87 -2.82
CA ARG A 219 -19.79 3.41 -3.01
C ARG A 219 -19.26 3.04 -4.39
N ASN A 220 -19.74 3.73 -5.43
CA ASN A 220 -19.28 3.53 -6.80
C ASN A 220 -17.82 3.96 -6.97
N LEU A 221 -17.40 5.11 -6.42
CA LEU A 221 -16.02 5.56 -6.48
C LEU A 221 -15.05 4.54 -5.86
N LEU A 222 -15.37 4.04 -4.66
CA LEU A 222 -14.55 3.03 -3.98
C LEU A 222 -14.51 1.71 -4.77
N SER A 223 -15.66 1.28 -5.32
CA SER A 223 -15.73 0.08 -6.16
C SER A 223 -14.89 0.23 -7.44
N GLN A 224 -14.92 1.40 -8.08
CA GLN A 224 -14.10 1.71 -9.25
C GLN A 224 -12.60 1.73 -8.90
N TYR A 225 -12.23 2.23 -7.72
CA TYR A 225 -10.84 2.19 -7.27
C TYR A 225 -10.39 0.76 -6.98
N LYS A 226 -11.25 -0.05 -6.36
CA LYS A 226 -11.00 -1.47 -6.16
C LYS A 226 -10.78 -2.21 -7.48
N GLU A 227 -11.59 -1.96 -8.51
CA GLU A 227 -11.35 -2.53 -9.85
C GLU A 227 -10.05 -2.01 -10.47
N TYR A 228 -9.72 -0.73 -10.28
CA TYR A 228 -8.45 -0.18 -10.76
C TYR A 228 -7.23 -0.86 -10.12
N CYS A 229 -7.30 -1.19 -8.83
CA CYS A 229 -6.25 -1.91 -8.13
C CYS A 229 -5.98 -3.32 -8.69
N LYS A 230 -6.97 -3.96 -9.34
CA LYS A 230 -6.78 -5.28 -10.00
C LYS A 230 -5.96 -5.20 -11.30
N THR A 231 -5.62 -4.00 -11.76
CA THR A 231 -4.80 -3.80 -12.96
C THR A 231 -3.30 -3.78 -12.68
N LEU A 232 -2.90 -3.87 -11.40
CA LEU A 232 -1.52 -3.82 -10.92
C LEU A 232 -0.75 -5.15 -11.10
#